data_AF-A0AA47I8N9-F1
#
_entry.id   AF-A0AA47I8N9-F1
#
_cell.length_a   1.000
_cell.length_b   1.000
_cell.length_c   1.000
_cell.angle_alpha   90.00
_cell.angle_beta   90.00
_cell.angle_gamma   90.00
#
_symmetry.space_group_name_H-M   'P 1'
#
loop_
_entity.id
_entity.type
_entity.pdbx_description
1 polymer ?
#
loop_
_entity_poly.entity_id
_entity_poly.type
_entity_poly.pdbx_seq_one_letter_code
_entity_poly.pdbx_strand_id
1 'polypeptide(L)'
;MGEKKSNSDNEEDQDKRSIQDRINYQQIQQQIIKDMNKQIGSVSSWNSTDQSLATSADTSNSSCIKLLADKVVDINILKFELDKLPLDFKARAYFENDVKPLLDTLYTLSLASLDFSATAVSLTNTNFGRSSKIKNALQLTDSVDEISSDVIKVLRCKVDNMLKLSKCD
;
A
#
# COMPACT_ATOMS: atom_id res chain seq x y z
N MET A 1 65.40 91.01 -59.96
CA MET A 1 66.02 89.72 -59.61
C MET A 1 65.79 89.48 -58.13
N GLY A 2 65.12 88.39 -57.79
CA GLY A 2 64.77 88.03 -56.42
C GLY A 2 63.96 86.75 -56.44
N GLU A 3 64.67 85.63 -56.64
CA GLU A 3 64.12 84.28 -56.62
C GLU A 3 63.53 83.96 -55.23
N LYS A 4 62.28 83.49 -55.18
CA LYS A 4 61.74 82.81 -54.00
C LYS A 4 61.68 81.32 -54.31
N LYS A 5 62.58 80.57 -53.65
CA LYS A 5 62.64 79.11 -53.63
C LYS A 5 61.35 78.51 -53.05
N SER A 6 61.02 77.37 -53.64
CA SER A 6 59.87 76.49 -53.44
C SER A 6 59.63 76.09 -51.99
N ASN A 7 58.34 76.02 -51.62
CA ASN A 7 57.85 75.40 -50.39
C ASN A 7 57.23 74.03 -50.74
N SER A 8 58.07 73.05 -51.10
CA SER A 8 57.64 71.72 -51.60
C SER A 8 57.81 70.60 -50.56
N ASP A 9 58.45 70.85 -49.42
CA ASP A 9 58.94 69.77 -48.53
C ASP A 9 57.98 69.45 -47.37
N ASN A 10 56.88 70.19 -47.19
CA ASN A 10 55.96 70.00 -46.06
C ASN A 10 54.69 69.19 -46.37
N GLU A 11 54.39 68.90 -47.64
CA GLU A 11 53.19 68.12 -48.01
C GLU A 11 53.43 66.60 -47.97
N GLU A 12 54.67 66.12 -48.17
CA GLU A 12 54.99 64.68 -48.12
C GLU A 12 54.94 64.07 -46.71
N ASP A 13 55.26 64.85 -45.67
CA ASP A 13 55.34 64.33 -44.29
C ASP A 13 53.98 64.24 -43.59
N GLN A 14 53.00 65.05 -43.99
CA GLN A 14 51.62 64.91 -43.49
C GLN A 14 50.92 63.68 -44.08
N ASP A 15 51.20 63.35 -45.34
CA ASP A 15 50.57 62.21 -46.02
C ASP A 15 51.10 60.86 -45.50
N LYS A 16 52.40 60.76 -45.19
CA LYS A 16 53.01 59.57 -44.57
C LYS A 16 52.41 59.26 -43.18
N ARG A 17 52.10 60.30 -42.39
CA ARG A 17 51.46 60.15 -41.07
C ARG A 17 50.02 59.66 -41.20
N SER A 18 49.27 60.21 -42.15
CA SER A 18 47.91 59.78 -42.51
C SER A 18 47.87 58.31 -42.99
N ILE A 19 48.85 57.90 -43.81
CA ILE A 19 48.98 56.52 -44.29
C ILE A 19 49.29 55.57 -43.13
N GLN A 20 50.20 55.94 -42.22
CA GLN A 20 50.55 55.13 -41.07
C GLN A 20 49.38 54.93 -40.10
N ASP A 21 48.58 55.97 -39.88
CA ASP A 21 47.37 55.90 -39.04
C ASP A 21 46.32 54.97 -39.67
N ARG A 22 46.17 54.99 -41.01
CA ARG A 22 45.28 54.06 -41.73
C ARG A 22 45.75 52.61 -41.62
N ILE A 23 47.06 52.36 -41.73
CA ILE A 23 47.64 51.01 -41.57
C ILE A 23 47.39 50.50 -40.14
N ASN A 24 47.63 51.34 -39.13
CA ASN A 24 47.39 50.99 -37.74
C ASN A 24 45.91 50.66 -37.47
N TYR A 25 45.00 51.48 -38.00
CA TYR A 25 43.56 51.21 -37.90
C TYR A 25 43.18 49.88 -38.56
N GLN A 26 43.72 49.58 -39.75
CA GLN A 26 43.47 48.29 -40.42
C GLN A 26 43.99 47.09 -39.62
N GLN A 27 45.15 47.21 -38.97
CA GLN A 27 45.71 46.14 -38.14
C GLN A 27 44.84 45.88 -36.90
N ILE A 28 44.37 46.94 -36.24
CA ILE A 28 43.45 46.84 -35.10
C ILE A 28 42.15 46.15 -35.52
N GLN A 29 41.58 46.52 -36.67
CA GLN A 29 40.38 45.87 -37.20
C GLN A 29 40.59 44.37 -37.47
N GLN A 30 41.75 43.97 -38.03
CA GLN A 30 42.05 42.56 -38.25
C GLN A 30 42.21 41.78 -36.94
N GLN A 31 42.78 42.39 -35.91
CA GLN A 31 42.95 41.74 -34.62
C GLN A 31 41.59 41.50 -33.93
N ILE A 32 40.71 42.48 -33.96
CA ILE A 32 39.34 42.37 -33.42
C ILE A 32 38.58 41.23 -34.13
N ILE A 33 38.67 41.13 -35.46
CA ILE A 33 38.02 40.05 -36.23
C ILE A 33 38.58 38.67 -35.86
N LYS A 34 39.90 38.55 -35.71
CA LYS A 34 40.54 37.28 -35.29
C LYS A 34 40.08 36.86 -33.89
N ASP A 35 40.02 37.79 -32.97
CA ASP A 35 39.63 37.51 -31.58
C ASP A 35 38.14 37.15 -31.47
N MET A 36 37.26 37.82 -32.22
CA MET A 36 35.85 37.46 -32.31
C MET A 36 35.66 36.05 -32.90
N ASN A 37 36.37 35.70 -33.98
CA ASN A 37 36.26 34.38 -34.60
C ASN A 37 36.75 33.26 -33.66
N LYS A 38 37.80 33.51 -32.86
CA LYS A 38 38.28 32.57 -31.85
C LYS A 38 37.25 32.33 -30.75
N GLN A 39 36.55 33.37 -30.32
CA GLN A 39 35.46 33.27 -29.35
C GLN A 39 34.26 32.50 -29.91
N ILE A 40 33.86 32.77 -31.15
CA ILE A 40 32.75 32.06 -31.83
C ILE A 40 33.05 30.56 -31.96
N GLY A 41 34.28 30.20 -32.34
CA GLY A 41 34.71 28.80 -32.40
C GLY A 41 34.73 28.10 -31.03
N SER A 42 34.96 28.85 -29.94
CA SER A 42 34.83 28.32 -28.58
C SER A 42 33.38 28.09 -28.18
N VAL A 43 32.46 28.99 -28.56
CA VAL A 43 31.03 28.88 -28.21
C VAL A 43 30.34 27.74 -28.95
N SER A 44 30.70 27.49 -30.22
CA SER A 44 30.15 26.35 -30.97
C SER A 44 30.57 24.99 -30.41
N SER A 45 31.74 24.90 -29.79
CA SER A 45 32.18 23.69 -29.09
C SER A 45 31.34 23.35 -27.84
N TRP A 46 30.65 24.32 -27.24
CA TRP A 46 29.86 24.13 -26.02
C TRP A 46 28.42 23.69 -26.34
N ASN A 47 27.93 23.98 -27.54
CA ASN A 47 26.59 23.60 -28.00
C ASN A 47 26.54 22.21 -28.66
N SER A 48 27.67 21.51 -28.83
CA SER A 48 27.71 20.18 -29.48
C SER A 48 27.95 19.02 -28.51
N THR A 49 27.95 19.22 -27.19
CA THR A 49 28.22 18.12 -26.23
C THR A 49 27.03 17.70 -25.37
N ASP A 50 25.91 18.41 -25.37
CA ASP A 50 24.76 18.10 -24.48
C ASP A 50 23.46 17.70 -25.21
N GLN A 51 23.56 16.88 -26.26
CA GLN A 51 22.37 16.25 -26.83
C GLN A 51 22.57 14.79 -27.18
N SER A 52 23.09 13.99 -26.23
CA SER A 52 23.03 12.54 -26.31
C SER A 52 23.33 11.85 -24.96
N LEU A 53 22.55 12.09 -23.89
CA LEU A 53 22.41 11.09 -22.79
C LEU A 53 21.32 11.42 -21.75
N ALA A 54 20.05 11.58 -22.15
CA ALA A 54 18.97 11.79 -21.17
C ALA A 54 17.62 11.23 -21.62
N THR A 55 17.55 9.94 -21.97
CA THR A 55 16.26 9.30 -22.30
C THR A 55 16.06 7.88 -21.75
N SER A 56 17.03 7.31 -21.02
CA SER A 56 16.87 5.97 -20.42
C SER A 56 16.72 5.96 -18.90
N ALA A 57 17.20 6.98 -18.18
CA ALA A 57 17.16 7.02 -16.71
C ALA A 57 15.80 7.51 -16.15
N ASP A 58 15.16 8.47 -16.80
CA ASP A 58 13.88 9.05 -16.31
C ASP A 58 12.69 8.10 -16.48
N THR A 59 12.71 7.26 -17.51
CA THR A 59 11.67 6.25 -17.76
C THR A 59 11.73 5.12 -16.72
N SER A 60 12.93 4.75 -16.27
CA SER A 60 13.13 3.73 -15.25
C SER A 60 12.68 4.21 -13.86
N ASN A 61 13.07 5.42 -13.46
CA ASN A 61 12.67 5.99 -12.18
C ASN A 61 11.16 6.23 -12.08
N SER A 62 10.53 6.74 -13.16
CA SER A 62 9.08 6.91 -13.22
C SER A 62 8.32 5.59 -13.18
N SER A 63 8.85 4.53 -13.80
CA SER A 63 8.27 3.17 -13.73
C SER A 63 8.32 2.58 -12.33
N CYS A 64 9.43 2.79 -11.60
CA CYS A 64 9.59 2.31 -10.23
C CYS A 64 8.66 3.05 -9.25
N ILE A 65 8.51 4.36 -9.40
CA ILE A 65 7.59 5.17 -8.59
C ILE A 65 6.13 4.75 -8.85
N LYS A 66 5.78 4.49 -10.12
CA LYS A 66 4.44 4.02 -10.48
C LYS A 66 4.16 2.64 -9.88
N LEU A 67 5.13 1.73 -9.96
CA LEU A 67 5.04 0.39 -9.37
C LEU A 67 4.93 0.43 -7.84
N LEU A 68 5.64 1.36 -7.18
CA LEU A 68 5.49 1.59 -5.74
C LEU A 68 4.11 2.15 -5.38
N ALA A 69 3.61 3.11 -6.16
CA ALA A 69 2.27 3.67 -5.96
C ALA A 69 1.18 2.59 -6.11
N ASP A 70 1.29 1.74 -7.14
CA ASP A 70 0.39 0.60 -7.36
C ASP A 70 0.45 -0.37 -6.17
N LYS A 71 1.64 -0.65 -5.63
CA LYS A 71 1.80 -1.50 -4.43
C LYS A 71 1.19 -0.88 -3.17
N VAL A 72 1.26 0.45 -3.01
CA VAL A 72 0.61 1.14 -1.88
C VAL A 72 -0.91 1.07 -2.01
N VAL A 73 -1.45 1.17 -3.23
CA VAL A 73 -2.88 0.96 -3.49
C VAL A 73 -3.28 -0.47 -3.14
N ASP A 74 -2.50 -1.47 -3.60
CA ASP A 74 -2.73 -2.88 -3.24
C ASP A 74 -2.76 -3.08 -1.71
N ILE A 75 -1.80 -2.48 -0.98
CA ILE A 75 -1.74 -2.55 0.49
C ILE A 75 -2.98 -1.90 1.13
N ASN A 76 -3.43 -0.76 0.63
CA ASN A 76 -4.60 -0.08 1.16
C ASN A 76 -5.90 -0.87 0.89
N ILE A 77 -5.99 -1.52 -0.26
CA ILE A 77 -7.10 -2.43 -0.58
C ILE A 77 -7.07 -3.62 0.39
N LEU A 78 -5.90 -4.25 0.58
CA LEU A 78 -5.75 -5.35 1.54
C LEU A 78 -6.11 -4.94 2.95
N LYS A 79 -5.70 -3.75 3.39
CA LYS A 79 -6.06 -3.18 4.69
C LYS A 79 -7.57 -3.01 4.81
N PHE A 80 -8.22 -2.46 3.79
CA PHE A 80 -9.67 -2.26 3.78
C PHE A 80 -10.44 -3.60 3.80
N GLU A 81 -9.97 -4.60 3.08
CA GLU A 81 -10.54 -5.95 3.14
C GLU A 81 -10.27 -6.64 4.48
N LEU A 82 -9.11 -6.38 5.10
CA LEU A 82 -8.76 -6.86 6.43
C LEU A 82 -9.66 -6.24 7.52
N ASP A 83 -9.93 -4.93 7.43
CA ASP A 83 -10.82 -4.21 8.34
C ASP A 83 -12.29 -4.69 8.22
N LYS A 84 -12.68 -5.27 7.08
CA LYS A 84 -14.01 -5.86 6.86
C LYS A 84 -14.15 -7.29 7.38
N LEU A 85 -13.04 -7.98 7.58
CA LEU A 85 -13.10 -9.31 8.18
C LEU A 85 -13.50 -9.12 9.66
N PRO A 86 -14.53 -9.84 10.15
CA PRO A 86 -14.82 -9.89 11.57
C PRO A 86 -13.71 -10.73 12.24
N LEU A 87 -12.55 -10.11 12.46
CA LEU A 87 -11.31 -10.73 12.94
C LEU A 87 -11.33 -10.93 14.45
N ASP A 88 -12.46 -11.29 15.05
CA ASP A 88 -12.40 -11.85 16.40
C ASP A 88 -12.07 -13.35 16.29
N PHE A 89 -10.87 -13.65 15.77
CA PHE A 89 -10.38 -15.02 15.66
C PHE A 89 -10.36 -15.71 17.02
N LYS A 90 -10.16 -14.94 18.09
CA LYS A 90 -10.09 -15.43 19.46
C LYS A 90 -11.47 -15.83 19.96
N ALA A 91 -12.49 -14.98 19.82
CA ALA A 91 -13.86 -15.37 20.18
C ALA A 91 -14.43 -16.40 19.23
N ARG A 92 -14.06 -16.40 17.95
CA ARG A 92 -14.45 -17.47 17.02
C ARG A 92 -13.85 -18.80 17.42
N ALA A 93 -12.54 -18.86 17.70
CA ALA A 93 -11.91 -20.09 18.18
C ALA A 93 -12.49 -20.55 19.52
N TYR A 94 -12.80 -19.62 20.42
CA TYR A 94 -13.46 -19.93 21.69
C TYR A 94 -14.89 -20.44 21.47
N PHE A 95 -15.67 -19.84 20.57
CA PHE A 95 -17.01 -20.32 20.24
C PHE A 95 -16.97 -21.75 19.68
N GLU A 96 -16.12 -21.99 18.67
CA GLU A 96 -16.04 -23.30 18.02
C GLU A 96 -15.55 -24.41 18.95
N ASN A 97 -14.61 -24.11 19.87
CA ASN A 97 -14.00 -25.13 20.73
C ASN A 97 -14.69 -25.28 22.09
N ASP A 98 -15.21 -24.20 22.68
CA ASP A 98 -15.73 -24.21 24.05
C ASP A 98 -17.25 -24.09 24.13
N VAL A 99 -17.90 -23.35 23.23
CA VAL A 99 -19.34 -23.07 23.30
C VAL A 99 -20.14 -24.04 22.44
N LYS A 100 -19.72 -24.23 21.19
CA LYS A 100 -20.41 -25.03 20.19
C LYS A 100 -20.57 -26.49 20.62
N PRO A 101 -19.56 -27.20 21.16
CA PRO A 101 -19.74 -28.59 21.55
C PRO A 101 -20.74 -28.77 22.69
N LEU A 102 -20.79 -27.83 23.63
CA LEU A 102 -21.78 -27.83 24.72
C LEU A 102 -23.19 -27.57 24.19
N LEU A 103 -23.33 -26.65 23.25
CA LEU A 103 -24.61 -26.36 22.59
C LEU A 103 -25.11 -27.55 21.77
N ASP A 104 -24.24 -28.18 20.97
CA ASP A 104 -24.56 -29.37 20.19
C ASP A 104 -24.98 -30.52 21.12
N THR A 105 -24.26 -30.73 22.22
CA THR A 105 -24.58 -31.77 23.22
C THR A 105 -25.96 -31.52 23.84
N LEU A 106 -26.25 -30.29 24.25
CA LEU A 106 -27.54 -29.92 24.83
C LEU A 106 -28.68 -30.12 23.82
N TYR A 107 -28.45 -29.77 22.56
CA TYR A 107 -29.42 -29.97 21.48
C TYR A 107 -29.71 -31.47 21.27
N THR A 108 -28.68 -32.31 21.21
CA THR A 108 -28.84 -33.76 21.09
C THR A 108 -29.55 -34.36 22.31
N LEU A 109 -29.20 -33.94 23.54
CA LEU A 109 -29.89 -34.38 24.75
C LEU A 109 -31.37 -33.99 24.75
N SER A 110 -31.69 -32.77 24.29
CA SER A 110 -33.07 -32.29 24.19
C SER A 110 -33.90 -33.12 23.22
N LEU A 111 -33.33 -33.47 22.05
CA LEU A 111 -33.98 -34.37 21.09
C LEU A 111 -34.20 -35.77 21.67
N ALA A 112 -33.17 -36.35 22.30
CA ALA A 112 -33.29 -37.65 22.94
C ALA A 112 -34.34 -37.67 24.06
N SER A 113 -34.41 -36.60 24.86
CA SER A 113 -35.41 -36.44 25.92
C SER A 113 -36.83 -36.39 25.37
N LEU A 114 -37.04 -35.76 24.21
CA LEU A 114 -38.34 -35.74 23.53
C LEU A 114 -38.77 -37.15 23.14
N ASP A 115 -37.86 -37.93 22.53
CA ASP A 115 -38.11 -39.31 22.12
C ASP A 115 -38.37 -40.23 23.32
N PHE A 116 -37.62 -40.08 24.40
CA PHE A 116 -37.84 -40.82 25.65
C PHE A 116 -39.18 -40.48 26.27
N SER A 117 -39.56 -39.20 26.31
CA SER A 117 -40.85 -38.77 26.83
C SER A 117 -42.01 -39.35 26.01
N ALA A 118 -41.94 -39.29 24.67
CA ALA A 118 -42.93 -39.88 23.78
C ALA A 118 -43.06 -41.41 23.97
N THR A 119 -41.92 -42.08 24.15
CA THR A 119 -41.86 -43.52 24.43
C THR A 119 -42.47 -43.84 25.81
N ALA A 120 -42.15 -43.06 26.83
CA ALA A 120 -42.70 -43.21 28.18
C ALA A 120 -44.23 -43.06 28.19
N VAL A 121 -44.77 -42.04 27.51
CA VAL A 121 -46.23 -41.84 27.34
C VAL A 121 -46.89 -43.05 26.67
N SER A 122 -46.28 -43.54 25.59
CA SER A 122 -46.78 -44.73 24.88
C SER A 122 -46.79 -45.96 25.79
N LEU A 123 -45.76 -46.13 26.62
CA LEU A 123 -45.64 -47.25 27.55
C LEU A 123 -46.62 -47.16 28.73
N THR A 124 -46.85 -45.96 29.29
CA THR A 124 -47.83 -45.75 30.38
C THR A 124 -49.26 -46.06 29.98
N ASN A 125 -49.60 -45.90 28.70
CA ASN A 125 -50.93 -46.21 28.15
C ASN A 125 -51.15 -47.71 27.88
N THR A 126 -50.14 -48.55 28.11
CA THR A 126 -50.26 -50.01 27.96
C THR A 126 -50.32 -50.70 29.33
N ASN A 127 -50.93 -51.89 29.40
CA ASN A 127 -50.94 -52.73 30.61
C ASN A 127 -49.53 -53.14 31.12
N PHE A 128 -48.46 -52.73 30.44
CA PHE A 128 -47.06 -52.91 30.85
C PHE A 128 -46.58 -51.88 31.88
N GLY A 129 -47.41 -50.92 32.31
CA GLY A 129 -47.11 -49.83 33.25
C GLY A 129 -46.34 -50.18 34.54
N ARG A 130 -46.28 -51.46 34.92
CA ARG A 130 -45.53 -51.99 36.08
C ARG A 130 -44.21 -52.70 35.76
N SER A 131 -43.81 -52.77 34.48
CA SER A 131 -42.58 -53.45 34.12
C SER A 131 -41.34 -52.65 34.57
N SER A 132 -40.31 -53.37 35.03
CA SER A 132 -39.01 -52.76 35.41
C SER A 132 -38.39 -51.94 34.28
N LYS A 133 -38.73 -52.25 33.01
CA LYS A 133 -38.30 -51.51 31.82
C LYS A 133 -38.84 -50.08 31.78
N ILE A 134 -40.10 -49.86 32.15
CA ILE A 134 -40.71 -48.52 32.22
C ILE A 134 -40.09 -47.70 33.35
N LYS A 135 -39.86 -48.33 34.50
CA LYS A 135 -39.15 -47.69 35.61
C LYS A 135 -37.73 -47.25 35.21
N ASN A 136 -37.00 -48.12 34.51
CA ASN A 136 -35.66 -47.79 34.02
C ASN A 136 -35.68 -46.66 32.98
N ALA A 137 -36.69 -46.64 32.08
CA ALA A 137 -36.85 -45.58 31.09
C ALA A 137 -37.13 -44.22 31.76
N LEU A 138 -37.99 -44.18 32.78
CA LEU A 138 -38.25 -42.97 33.56
C LEU A 138 -36.99 -42.47 34.30
N GLN A 139 -36.26 -43.38 34.95
CA GLN A 139 -34.99 -43.02 35.61
C GLN A 139 -33.93 -42.50 34.64
N LEU A 140 -33.91 -43.01 33.41
CA LEU A 140 -33.03 -42.50 32.35
C LEU A 140 -33.41 -41.08 31.96
N THR A 141 -34.71 -40.77 31.84
CA THR A 141 -35.19 -39.40 31.59
C THR A 141 -34.75 -38.44 32.70
N ASP A 142 -34.90 -38.85 33.98
CA ASP A 142 -34.45 -38.04 35.12
C ASP A 142 -32.92 -37.79 35.07
N SER A 143 -32.14 -38.82 34.70
CA SER A 143 -30.69 -38.70 34.55
C SER A 143 -30.30 -37.78 33.39
N VAL A 144 -31.04 -37.81 32.28
CA VAL A 144 -30.84 -36.91 31.13
C VAL A 144 -31.19 -35.47 31.49
N ASP A 145 -32.21 -35.23 32.31
CA ASP A 145 -32.56 -33.90 32.81
C ASP A 145 -31.45 -33.32 33.71
N GLU A 146 -30.91 -34.13 34.62
CA GLU A 146 -29.80 -33.73 35.49
C GLU A 146 -28.55 -33.34 34.67
N ILE A 147 -28.16 -34.18 33.71
CA ILE A 147 -27.03 -33.90 32.81
C ILE A 147 -27.30 -32.63 31.98
N SER A 148 -28.52 -32.46 31.47
CA SER A 148 -28.89 -31.28 30.70
C SER A 148 -28.80 -30.00 31.53
N SER A 149 -29.23 -30.04 32.80
CA SER A 149 -29.11 -28.95 33.76
C SER A 149 -27.65 -28.54 33.97
N ASP A 150 -26.75 -29.51 34.12
CA ASP A 150 -25.32 -29.24 34.28
C ASP A 150 -24.68 -28.67 33.02
N VAL A 151 -25.02 -29.20 31.84
CA VAL A 151 -24.57 -28.64 30.56
C VAL A 151 -25.04 -27.19 30.40
N ILE A 152 -26.30 -26.88 30.75
CA ILE A 152 -26.84 -25.52 30.72
C ILE A 152 -26.06 -24.57 31.64
N LYS A 153 -25.72 -25.00 32.86
CA LYS A 153 -24.93 -24.19 33.81
C LYS A 153 -23.56 -23.84 33.22
N VAL A 154 -22.85 -24.83 32.68
CA VAL A 154 -21.52 -24.61 32.08
C VAL A 154 -21.63 -23.75 30.82
N LEU A 155 -22.61 -24.01 29.96
CA LEU A 155 -22.85 -23.24 28.73
C LEU A 155 -23.13 -21.77 29.05
N ARG A 156 -23.94 -21.47 30.06
CA ARG A 156 -24.21 -20.09 30.51
C ARG A 156 -22.90 -19.37 30.87
N CYS A 157 -22.04 -20.00 31.69
CA CYS A 157 -20.75 -19.45 32.06
C CYS A 157 -19.85 -19.19 30.83
N LYS A 158 -19.80 -20.14 29.89
CA LYS A 158 -18.99 -20.02 28.67
C LYS A 158 -19.50 -18.90 27.75
N VAL A 159 -20.81 -18.77 27.58
CA VAL A 159 -21.44 -17.68 26.81
C VAL A 159 -21.20 -16.32 27.47
N ASP A 160 -21.33 -16.21 28.79
CA ASP A 160 -21.03 -14.96 29.50
C ASP A 160 -19.57 -14.52 29.31
N ASN A 161 -18.63 -15.47 29.29
CA ASN A 161 -17.23 -15.17 28.99
C ASN A 161 -17.03 -14.75 27.53
N MET A 162 -17.71 -15.38 26.57
CA MET A 162 -17.68 -14.98 25.16
C MET A 162 -18.20 -13.55 24.97
N LEU A 163 -19.30 -13.18 25.64
CA LEU A 163 -19.88 -11.83 25.60
C LEU A 163 -19.00 -10.77 26.27
N LYS A 164 -18.10 -11.16 27.18
CA LYS A 164 -17.09 -10.26 27.74
C LYS A 164 -15.93 -10.07 26.77
N LEU A 165 -15.51 -11.12 26.08
CA LEU A 165 -14.46 -11.04 25.05
C LEU A 165 -14.88 -10.10 23.93
N SER A 166 -16.14 -10.16 23.48
CA SER A 166 -16.68 -9.29 22.42
C SER A 166 -16.90 -7.83 22.81
N LYS A 167 -16.71 -7.45 24.08
CA LYS A 167 -16.87 -6.07 24.58
C LYS A 167 -15.53 -5.35 24.84
N CYS A 168 -14.42 -6.05 24.66
CA CYS A 168 -13.08 -5.54 24.94
C CYS A 168 -12.31 -5.08 23.68
N ASP A 169 -12.96 -5.07 22.52
CA ASP A 169 -12.48 -4.47 21.26
C ASP A 169 -13.17 -3.13 21.00
#